data_AF-A0AAX4PL32-F1
#
_entry.id   AF-A0AAX4PL32-F1
#
_cell.length_a   1.000
_cell.length_b   1.000
_cell.length_c   1.000
_cell.angle_alpha   90.00
_cell.angle_beta   90.00
_cell.angle_gamma   90.00
#
_symmetry.space_group_name_H-M   'P 1'
#
loop_
_entity.id
_entity.type
_entity.pdbx_description
1 polymer ?
#
loop_
_entity_poly.entity_id
_entity_poly.type
_entity_poly.pdbx_seq_one_letter_code
_entity_poly.pdbx_strand_id
1 'polypeptide(L)'
;MARGAGEPSAKRAKVDEKEEEDPLVRRKEEVVRLLERARAKGKGNARAKKELSTLCADFEAKNEKLLGRLPPELWEKILDENVQQNDLLALAMACRFFRDTTKGLGKKMETYLKAHRLLKLRKSGKMASHTLGWFQWVCDTFEFLPGCEWDDRERVEGAVYEGDLVNYAAFQGSVEILRWLVEEKGCELNKDTGMWAGHGGSVEVFEYIRGKGYGFDVMACYMAALGGHLEALKWLRGQDPPCRWDEHTCEFAAQGGSLEALKWLRDQDPPCPWDKDTCVQAAYRGQLEMLKWLRSQDPPCPWSRSGCRRDASFYRHQHIVDWIDQQEDESDEEFSDSDSERSYDSYGEEYF
;
A
#
# COMPACT_ATOMS: atom_id res chain seq x y z
N MET A 1 -27.06 -50.22 61.78
CA MET A 1 -26.30 -49.63 60.67
C MET A 1 -27.22 -48.60 60.00
N ALA A 2 -27.03 -47.31 60.37
CA ALA A 2 -26.70 -46.16 59.49
C ALA A 2 -27.90 -45.69 58.65
N ARG A 3 -28.63 -44.57 58.91
CA ARG A 3 -28.34 -43.11 59.06
C ARG A 3 -27.70 -42.41 57.83
N GLY A 4 -28.41 -41.38 57.33
CA GLY A 4 -27.93 -40.27 56.48
C GLY A 4 -28.04 -40.53 54.97
N ALA A 5 -28.35 -39.60 54.07
CA ALA A 5 -28.49 -38.13 54.07
C ALA A 5 -29.30 -37.78 52.78
N GLY A 6 -30.23 -36.81 52.74
CA GLY A 6 -29.91 -35.40 52.58
C GLY A 6 -29.52 -35.07 51.13
N GLU A 7 -30.48 -34.97 50.20
CA GLU A 7 -30.24 -34.45 48.83
C GLU A 7 -30.03 -32.93 48.88
N PRO A 8 -28.88 -32.39 48.39
CA PRO A 8 -28.70 -30.96 48.26
C PRO A 8 -29.16 -30.47 46.88
N SER A 9 -30.07 -29.50 46.92
CA SER A 9 -30.47 -28.63 45.83
C SER A 9 -29.26 -28.08 45.04
N ALA A 10 -29.16 -28.47 43.77
CA ALA A 10 -28.17 -27.94 42.84
C ALA A 10 -28.55 -26.52 42.44
N LYS A 11 -27.91 -25.54 43.08
CA LYS A 11 -27.90 -24.14 42.65
C LYS A 11 -27.35 -24.07 41.22
N ARG A 12 -28.19 -23.62 40.30
CA ARG A 12 -27.83 -23.23 38.93
C ARG A 12 -26.81 -22.09 39.03
N ALA A 13 -25.53 -22.41 38.82
CA ALA A 13 -24.49 -21.40 38.68
C ALA A 13 -24.82 -20.58 37.42
N LYS A 14 -25.14 -19.30 37.63
CA LYS A 14 -25.03 -18.30 36.57
C LYS A 14 -23.53 -18.16 36.30
N VAL A 15 -23.07 -18.74 35.21
CA VAL A 15 -21.80 -18.34 34.61
C VAL A 15 -22.09 -16.98 33.99
N ASP A 16 -21.65 -15.92 34.66
CA ASP A 16 -21.50 -14.62 34.02
C ASP A 16 -20.37 -14.78 33.01
N GLU A 17 -20.71 -15.17 31.77
CA GLU A 17 -19.87 -14.93 30.60
C GLU A 17 -19.82 -13.41 30.43
N LYS A 18 -18.91 -12.76 31.18
CA LYS A 18 -18.32 -11.52 30.69
C LYS A 18 -17.55 -11.93 29.45
N GLU A 19 -18.12 -11.69 28.27
CA GLU A 19 -17.34 -11.63 27.04
C GLU A 19 -16.15 -10.69 27.34
N GLU A 20 -14.97 -11.28 27.47
CA GLU A 20 -13.75 -10.54 27.72
C GLU A 20 -13.42 -9.82 26.41
N GLU A 21 -13.84 -8.57 26.33
CA GLU A 21 -13.67 -7.69 25.18
C GLU A 21 -12.22 -7.77 24.68
N ASP A 22 -12.05 -8.02 23.38
CA ASP A 22 -10.74 -8.28 22.77
C ASP A 22 -9.76 -7.16 23.19
N PRO A 23 -8.58 -7.50 23.75
CA PRO A 23 -7.59 -6.52 24.17
C PRO A 23 -7.25 -5.47 23.09
N LEU A 24 -7.31 -5.83 21.81
CA LEU A 24 -7.14 -4.91 20.69
C LEU A 24 -8.28 -3.90 20.61
N VAL A 25 -9.52 -4.37 20.71
CA VAL A 25 -10.73 -3.52 20.66
C VAL A 25 -10.73 -2.51 21.80
N ARG A 26 -10.47 -2.95 23.03
CA ARG A 26 -10.41 -2.06 24.20
C ARG A 26 -9.31 -1.00 24.08
N ARG A 27 -8.13 -1.38 23.57
CA ARG A 27 -6.99 -0.47 23.38
C ARG A 27 -7.25 0.51 22.23
N LYS A 28 -7.90 0.04 21.16
CA LYS A 28 -8.38 0.88 20.06
C LYS A 28 -9.26 2.01 20.60
N GLU A 29 -10.24 1.70 21.45
CA GLU A 29 -11.10 2.72 22.04
C GLU A 29 -10.35 3.78 22.85
N GLU A 30 -9.33 3.38 23.61
CA GLU A 30 -8.53 4.30 24.43
C GLU A 30 -7.73 5.28 23.56
N VAL A 31 -7.05 4.78 22.52
CA VAL A 31 -6.27 5.62 21.60
C VAL A 31 -7.18 6.50 20.75
N VAL A 32 -8.30 5.97 20.23
CA VAL A 32 -9.30 6.75 19.49
C VAL A 32 -9.81 7.91 20.34
N ARG A 33 -10.14 7.68 21.62
CA ARG A 33 -10.55 8.76 22.53
C ARG A 33 -9.47 9.83 22.71
N LEU A 34 -8.19 9.44 22.72
CA LEU A 34 -7.07 10.40 22.81
C LEU A 34 -6.90 11.19 21.51
N LEU A 35 -7.01 10.53 20.36
CA LEU A 35 -6.96 11.16 19.03
C LEU A 35 -8.12 12.14 18.84
N GLU A 36 -9.34 11.75 19.18
CA GLU A 36 -10.52 12.63 19.13
C GLU A 36 -10.33 13.86 20.03
N ARG A 37 -9.79 13.70 21.25
CA ARG A 37 -9.47 14.82 22.14
C ARG A 37 -8.38 15.73 21.58
N ALA A 38 -7.43 15.19 20.81
CA ALA A 38 -6.41 15.97 20.13
C ALA A 38 -7.00 16.76 18.95
N ARG A 39 -7.88 16.13 18.15
CA ARG A 39 -8.53 16.69 16.95
C ARG A 39 -9.64 17.71 17.27
N ALA A 40 -10.45 17.46 18.30
CA ALA A 40 -11.59 18.33 18.69
C ALA A 40 -11.19 19.74 19.14
N LYS A 41 -9.89 20.03 19.31
CA LYS A 41 -9.38 21.35 19.72
C LYS A 41 -8.51 22.02 18.66
N GLY A 42 -8.82 21.80 17.38
CA GLY A 42 -8.22 22.45 16.20
C GLY A 42 -7.18 23.53 16.52
N LYS A 43 -5.90 23.15 16.48
CA LYS A 43 -4.72 23.93 16.90
C LYS A 43 -4.71 24.30 18.40
N GLY A 44 -4.37 23.36 19.31
CA GLY A 44 -4.03 23.81 20.66
C GLY A 44 -3.83 22.81 21.81
N ASN A 45 -4.15 21.52 21.69
CA ASN A 45 -3.93 20.63 22.83
C ASN A 45 -2.53 20.00 22.80
N ALA A 46 -1.49 20.81 23.02
CA ALA A 46 -0.11 20.34 23.13
C ALA A 46 0.06 19.22 24.17
N ARG A 47 -0.79 19.22 25.21
CA ARG A 47 -0.87 18.15 26.20
C ARG A 47 -1.38 16.84 25.62
N ALA A 48 -2.50 16.84 24.89
CA ALA A 48 -3.00 15.62 24.23
C ALA A 48 -2.01 15.09 23.17
N LYS A 49 -1.36 15.97 22.41
CA LYS A 49 -0.30 15.58 21.46
C LYS A 49 0.90 14.94 22.19
N LYS A 50 1.30 15.49 23.33
CA LYS A 50 2.37 14.93 24.16
C LYS A 50 1.96 13.59 24.79
N GLU A 51 0.72 13.47 25.26
CA GLU A 51 0.17 12.22 25.79
C GLU A 51 0.13 11.14 24.70
N LEU A 52 -0.33 11.48 23.49
CA LEU A 52 -0.29 10.57 22.33
C LEU A 52 1.13 10.14 21.97
N SER A 53 2.06 11.09 21.84
CA SER A 53 3.47 10.80 21.55
C SER A 53 4.11 9.91 22.62
N THR A 54 3.76 10.12 23.90
CA THR A 54 4.26 9.30 25.01
C THR A 54 3.69 7.88 24.93
N LEU A 55 2.39 7.75 24.67
CA LEU A 55 1.72 6.46 24.51
C LEU A 55 2.30 5.65 23.33
N CYS A 56 2.57 6.31 22.20
CA CYS A 56 3.21 5.67 21.05
C CYS A 56 4.64 5.18 21.37
N ALA A 57 5.43 5.97 22.10
CA ALA A 57 6.77 5.57 22.53
C ALA A 57 6.73 4.36 23.49
N ASP A 58 5.72 4.29 24.36
CA ASP A 58 5.52 3.14 25.24
C ASP A 58 5.17 1.87 24.45
N PHE A 59 4.37 1.98 23.38
CA PHE A 59 4.06 0.88 22.46
C PHE A 59 5.31 0.38 21.72
N GLU A 60 6.13 1.29 21.21
CA GLU A 60 7.40 0.95 20.56
C GLU A 60 8.32 0.20 21.53
N ALA A 61 8.52 0.70 22.74
CA ALA A 61 9.37 0.07 23.75
C ALA A 61 8.89 -1.34 24.15
N LYS A 62 7.57 -1.56 24.22
CA LYS A 62 7.02 -2.90 24.47
C LYS A 62 7.22 -3.84 23.29
N ASN A 63 6.95 -3.39 22.07
CA ASN A 63 7.14 -4.18 20.85
C ASN A 63 8.63 -4.56 20.67
N GLU A 64 9.55 -3.62 20.93
CA GLU A 64 10.99 -3.87 20.95
C GLU A 64 11.37 -4.97 21.97
N LYS A 65 10.81 -4.92 23.18
CA LYS A 65 11.04 -5.94 24.20
C LYS A 65 10.48 -7.32 23.81
N LEU A 66 9.34 -7.37 23.12
CA LEU A 66 8.75 -8.63 22.64
C LEU A 66 9.61 -9.26 21.55
N LEU A 67 10.17 -8.45 20.66
CA LEU A 67 11.08 -8.91 19.61
C LEU A 67 12.43 -9.36 20.18
N GLY A 68 12.95 -8.66 21.18
CA GLY A 68 14.17 -9.08 21.90
C GLY A 68 14.05 -10.39 22.69
N ARG A 69 12.83 -10.95 22.83
CA ARG A 69 12.59 -12.26 23.47
C ARG A 69 12.66 -13.43 22.50
N LEU A 70 12.68 -13.18 21.20
CA LEU A 70 12.87 -14.23 20.21
C LEU A 70 14.33 -14.74 20.30
N PRO A 71 14.54 -16.06 20.48
CA PRO A 71 15.90 -16.62 20.57
C PRO A 71 16.73 -16.29 19.32
N PRO A 72 18.05 -16.01 19.43
CA PRO A 72 18.92 -15.76 18.29
C PRO A 72 18.86 -16.86 17.22
N GLU A 73 18.68 -18.11 17.65
CA GLU A 73 18.56 -19.27 16.77
C GLU A 73 17.22 -19.27 16.01
N LEU A 74 16.18 -18.65 16.58
CA LEU A 74 14.91 -18.44 15.89
C LEU A 74 15.02 -17.29 14.90
N TRP A 75 15.80 -16.24 15.21
CA TRP A 75 16.12 -15.16 14.26
C TRP A 75 16.93 -15.65 13.06
N GLU A 76 17.96 -16.46 13.31
CA GLU A 76 18.76 -17.09 12.24
C GLU A 76 17.88 -18.02 11.41
N LYS A 77 17.02 -18.84 12.03
CA LYS A 77 16.11 -19.74 11.31
C LYS A 77 14.99 -19.01 10.54
N ILE A 78 14.51 -17.88 11.07
CA ILE A 78 13.59 -16.97 10.37
C ILE A 78 14.33 -16.41 9.15
N LEU A 79 15.51 -15.81 9.32
CA LEU A 79 16.26 -15.14 8.25
C LEU A 79 16.87 -16.07 7.18
N ASP A 80 17.35 -17.28 7.54
CA ASP A 80 18.02 -18.21 6.62
C ASP A 80 17.06 -19.24 5.97
N GLU A 81 16.07 -19.77 6.70
CA GLU A 81 15.25 -20.90 6.22
C GLU A 81 13.84 -20.51 5.77
N ASN A 82 13.26 -19.42 6.28
CA ASN A 82 11.82 -19.12 6.09
C ASN A 82 11.49 -17.70 5.66
N VAL A 83 12.46 -16.78 5.64
CA VAL A 83 12.23 -15.41 5.21
C VAL A 83 12.57 -15.32 3.74
N GLN A 84 11.53 -15.51 2.92
CA GLN A 84 11.61 -14.96 1.58
C GLN A 84 11.65 -13.44 1.68
N GLN A 85 11.98 -12.76 0.60
CA GLN A 85 12.00 -11.29 0.53
C GLN A 85 10.66 -10.62 0.96
N ASN A 86 9.62 -11.43 1.18
CA ASN A 86 8.24 -11.07 1.53
C ASN A 86 7.97 -11.03 3.01
N ASP A 87 8.55 -11.95 3.77
CA ASP A 87 8.43 -11.95 5.22
C ASP A 87 9.20 -10.73 5.76
N LEU A 88 10.33 -10.40 5.12
CA LEU A 88 11.02 -9.12 5.32
C LEU A 88 10.13 -7.91 5.02
N LEU A 89 9.34 -7.97 3.96
CA LEU A 89 8.47 -6.90 3.51
C LEU A 89 7.26 -6.75 4.45
N ALA A 90 6.59 -7.83 4.81
CA ALA A 90 5.45 -7.84 5.72
C ALA A 90 5.88 -7.43 7.13
N LEU A 91 7.04 -7.90 7.60
CA LEU A 91 7.61 -7.46 8.87
C LEU A 91 8.15 -6.03 8.81
N ALA A 92 8.67 -5.55 7.66
CA ALA A 92 9.08 -4.15 7.51
C ALA A 92 7.90 -3.18 7.40
N MET A 93 6.76 -3.61 6.85
CA MET A 93 5.50 -2.85 6.86
C MET A 93 4.87 -2.85 8.24
N ALA A 94 4.91 -3.99 8.93
CA ALA A 94 4.26 -4.17 10.22
C ALA A 94 5.18 -3.93 11.42
N CYS A 95 6.45 -3.53 11.26
CA CYS A 95 7.38 -3.33 12.39
C CYS A 95 8.67 -2.57 12.01
N ARG A 96 8.88 -1.35 12.56
CA ARG A 96 10.15 -0.64 12.39
C ARG A 96 11.33 -1.34 13.07
N PHE A 97 11.17 -1.97 14.23
CA PHE A 97 12.29 -2.67 14.88
C PHE A 97 12.89 -3.71 13.93
N PHE A 98 12.06 -4.49 13.24
CA PHE A 98 12.54 -5.41 12.21
C PHE A 98 13.24 -4.68 11.05
N ARG A 99 12.71 -3.53 10.61
CA ARG A 99 13.38 -2.64 9.63
C ARG A 99 14.74 -2.12 10.12
N ASP A 100 14.91 -1.82 11.40
CA ASP A 100 16.15 -1.27 11.96
C ASP A 100 17.16 -2.38 12.33
N THR A 101 16.69 -3.53 12.80
CA THR A 101 17.51 -4.75 12.98
C THR A 101 18.04 -5.25 11.65
N THR A 102 17.26 -5.17 10.56
CA THR A 102 17.73 -5.50 9.21
C THR A 102 18.70 -4.45 8.62
N LYS A 103 18.61 -3.17 9.01
CA LYS A 103 19.65 -2.16 8.70
C LYS A 103 21.01 -2.53 9.31
N GLY A 104 21.02 -3.11 10.51
CA GLY A 104 22.23 -3.63 11.18
C GLY A 104 22.86 -4.85 10.48
N LEU A 105 22.06 -5.60 9.70
CA LEU A 105 22.48 -6.80 8.97
C LEU A 105 23.01 -6.51 7.54
N GLY A 106 23.08 -5.23 7.14
CA GLY A 106 23.80 -4.77 5.93
C GLY A 106 23.04 -3.74 5.09
N LYS A 107 23.78 -2.91 4.33
CA LYS A 107 23.29 -1.83 3.44
C LYS A 107 22.42 -2.28 2.23
N LYS A 108 21.73 -3.42 2.30
CA LYS A 108 20.86 -3.93 1.21
C LYS A 108 19.36 -3.67 1.43
N MET A 109 18.96 -3.14 2.58
CA MET A 109 17.55 -2.88 2.91
C MET A 109 17.26 -1.45 3.37
N GLU A 110 18.06 -0.47 2.95
CA GLU A 110 17.54 0.89 2.82
C GLU A 110 16.62 0.91 1.60
N THR A 111 15.38 0.54 1.82
CA THR A 111 14.37 0.64 0.78
C THR A 111 13.07 0.84 1.50
N TYR A 112 12.65 2.11 1.55
CA TYR A 112 11.23 2.43 1.50
C TYR A 112 10.57 1.47 0.51
N LEU A 113 9.43 0.93 0.90
CA LEU A 113 8.68 -0.04 0.12
C LEU A 113 7.98 0.68 -1.03
N LYS A 114 8.79 1.21 -1.95
CA LYS A 114 8.31 1.91 -3.12
C LYS A 114 7.42 0.94 -3.90
N ALA A 115 6.21 1.37 -4.24
CA ALA A 115 5.19 0.62 -4.97
C ALA A 115 5.75 -0.20 -6.15
N HIS A 116 6.65 0.40 -6.93
CA HIS A 116 7.30 -0.27 -8.06
C HIS A 116 8.15 -1.51 -7.67
N ARG A 117 8.75 -1.54 -6.47
CA ARG A 117 9.51 -2.69 -5.97
C ARG A 117 8.56 -3.83 -5.59
N LEU A 118 7.42 -3.51 -4.97
CA LEU A 118 6.38 -4.48 -4.64
C LEU A 118 5.82 -5.13 -5.91
N LEU A 119 5.55 -4.35 -6.96
CA LEU A 119 5.16 -4.87 -8.27
C LEU A 119 6.22 -5.79 -8.86
N LYS A 120 7.49 -5.39 -8.79
CA LYS A 120 8.59 -6.20 -9.31
C LYS A 120 8.70 -7.54 -8.58
N LEU A 121 8.57 -7.54 -7.25
CA LEU A 121 8.59 -8.75 -6.44
C LEU A 121 7.42 -9.67 -6.81
N ARG A 122 6.20 -9.11 -6.91
CA ARG A 122 5.02 -9.86 -7.32
C ARG A 122 5.15 -10.44 -8.73
N LYS A 123 5.52 -9.61 -9.73
CA LYS A 123 5.75 -10.06 -11.12
C LYS A 123 6.83 -11.13 -11.21
N SER A 124 7.84 -11.10 -10.33
CA SER A 124 8.88 -12.13 -10.29
C SER A 124 8.43 -13.44 -9.62
N GLY A 125 7.20 -13.53 -9.11
CA GLY A 125 6.72 -14.67 -8.32
C GLY A 125 7.41 -14.82 -6.97
N LYS A 126 8.29 -13.87 -6.63
CA LYS A 126 9.03 -13.85 -5.37
C LYS A 126 8.21 -13.25 -4.24
N MET A 127 6.94 -12.91 -4.46
CA MET A 127 5.99 -12.44 -3.45
C MET A 127 4.97 -13.50 -3.05
N ALA A 128 5.15 -14.08 -1.86
CA ALA A 128 4.24 -15.03 -1.23
C ALA A 128 3.11 -14.27 -0.51
N SER A 129 1.88 -14.76 -0.67
CA SER A 129 0.72 -14.33 0.11
C SER A 129 0.86 -14.81 1.56
N HIS A 130 0.55 -13.96 2.53
CA HIS A 130 0.57 -14.35 3.93
C HIS A 130 -0.78 -14.99 4.31
N THR A 131 -0.74 -16.00 5.17
CA THR A 131 -1.94 -16.70 5.63
C THR A 131 -2.68 -15.89 6.69
N LEU A 132 -3.96 -16.20 6.90
CA LEU A 132 -4.72 -15.66 8.02
C LEU A 132 -4.01 -15.88 9.37
N GLY A 133 -3.39 -17.04 9.56
CA GLY A 133 -2.63 -17.37 10.77
C GLY A 133 -1.44 -16.43 11.02
N TRP A 134 -0.79 -15.93 9.97
CA TRP A 134 0.25 -14.91 10.14
C TRP A 134 -0.34 -13.58 10.62
N PHE A 135 -1.45 -13.13 10.03
CA PHE A 135 -2.12 -11.90 10.46
C PHE A 135 -2.64 -12.00 11.90
N GLN A 136 -3.19 -13.17 12.28
CA GLN A 136 -3.58 -13.49 13.65
C GLN A 136 -2.38 -13.39 14.59
N TRP A 137 -1.26 -14.05 14.26
CA TRP A 137 -0.04 -13.98 15.07
C TRP A 137 0.46 -12.54 15.23
N VAL A 138 0.47 -11.75 14.15
CA VAL A 138 0.87 -10.33 14.20
C VAL A 138 -0.05 -9.56 15.14
N CYS A 139 -1.37 -9.69 15.01
CA CYS A 139 -2.35 -9.03 15.86
C CYS A 139 -2.24 -9.43 17.34
N ASP A 140 -1.96 -10.70 17.61
CA ASP A 140 -1.83 -11.22 18.98
C ASP A 140 -0.48 -10.86 19.62
N THR A 141 0.56 -10.66 18.81
CA THR A 141 1.93 -10.46 19.28
C THR A 141 2.27 -8.98 19.47
N PHE A 142 1.80 -8.10 18.59
CA PHE A 142 2.22 -6.70 18.59
C PHE A 142 1.12 -5.75 19.08
N GLU A 143 1.52 -4.63 19.67
CA GLU A 143 0.61 -3.51 19.91
C GLU A 143 0.52 -2.63 18.65
N PHE A 144 -0.72 -2.33 18.20
CA PHE A 144 -1.03 -1.51 17.03
C PHE A 144 -1.69 -0.19 17.43
N LEU A 145 -1.48 0.84 16.60
CA LEU A 145 -2.18 2.11 16.70
C LEU A 145 -3.41 2.12 15.78
N PRO A 146 -4.60 2.52 16.28
CA PRO A 146 -5.77 2.69 15.43
C PRO A 146 -5.65 3.94 14.58
N GLY A 147 -6.12 3.81 13.34
CA GLY A 147 -6.19 4.90 12.37
C GLY A 147 -4.83 5.36 11.87
N CYS A 148 -4.74 5.57 10.55
CA CYS A 148 -3.77 6.50 9.98
C CYS A 148 -4.25 6.89 8.58
N GLU A 149 -4.29 8.20 8.32
CA GLU A 149 -4.24 8.70 6.96
C GLU A 149 -2.77 9.01 6.63
N TRP A 150 -2.37 8.83 5.37
CA TRP A 150 -1.00 9.11 4.91
C TRP A 150 -0.50 10.54 5.25
N ASP A 151 -1.41 11.49 5.44
CA ASP A 151 -1.12 12.92 5.67
C ASP A 151 -1.13 13.34 7.16
N ASP A 152 -1.26 12.38 8.09
CA ASP A 152 -1.13 12.70 9.51
C ASP A 152 0.35 12.98 9.83
N ARG A 153 0.70 14.28 9.95
CA ARG A 153 1.99 14.78 10.51
C ARG A 153 2.28 14.30 11.94
N GLU A 154 1.37 13.50 12.50
CA GLU A 154 1.45 12.86 13.80
C GLU A 154 1.90 11.41 13.71
N ARG A 155 2.23 10.89 12.50
CA ARG A 155 2.87 9.58 12.34
C ARG A 155 4.12 9.53 13.21
N VAL A 156 4.05 8.72 14.27
CA VAL A 156 5.20 8.40 15.10
C VAL A 156 6.10 7.47 14.30
N GLU A 157 7.35 7.87 14.21
CA GLU A 157 8.36 7.29 13.34
C GLU A 157 8.78 5.90 13.82
N GLY A 158 7.95 4.88 13.59
CA GLY A 158 8.26 3.52 14.01
C GLY A 158 7.07 2.66 14.40
N ALA A 159 5.96 3.30 14.73
CA ALA A 159 4.74 2.63 15.11
C ALA A 159 4.05 1.93 13.94
N VAL A 160 3.28 0.91 14.29
CA VAL A 160 2.54 0.05 13.36
C VAL A 160 1.07 0.40 13.48
N TYR A 161 0.41 0.71 12.38
CA TYR A 161 -0.98 1.12 12.39
C TYR A 161 -1.88 0.01 11.86
N GLU A 162 -3.08 -0.11 12.41
CA GLU A 162 -4.10 -1.04 11.91
C GLU A 162 -4.36 -0.86 10.41
N GLY A 163 -4.29 0.39 9.94
CA GLY A 163 -4.43 0.75 8.53
C GLY A 163 -3.38 0.09 7.63
N ASP A 164 -2.16 -0.13 8.13
CA ASP A 164 -1.09 -0.78 7.36
C ASP A 164 -1.42 -2.27 7.12
N LEU A 165 -1.99 -2.96 8.12
CA LEU A 165 -2.43 -4.36 7.98
C LEU A 165 -3.59 -4.49 7.00
N VAL A 166 -4.59 -3.60 7.11
CA VAL A 166 -5.74 -3.56 6.20
C VAL A 166 -5.28 -3.31 4.76
N ASN A 167 -4.39 -2.33 4.56
CA ASN A 167 -3.84 -2.01 3.25
C ASN A 167 -3.02 -3.16 2.67
N TYR A 168 -2.25 -3.86 3.50
CA TYR A 168 -1.51 -5.03 3.06
C TYR A 168 -2.42 -6.20 2.66
N ALA A 169 -3.47 -6.45 3.44
CA ALA A 169 -4.48 -7.45 3.11
C ALA A 169 -5.20 -7.14 1.78
N ALA A 170 -5.48 -5.87 1.53
CA ALA A 170 -6.05 -5.40 0.27
C ALA A 170 -5.08 -5.59 -0.91
N PHE A 171 -3.81 -5.21 -0.75
CA PHE A 171 -2.77 -5.41 -1.76
C PHE A 171 -2.59 -6.87 -2.15
N GLN A 172 -2.61 -7.81 -1.19
CA GLN A 172 -2.44 -9.22 -1.53
C GLN A 172 -3.69 -9.85 -2.17
N GLY A 173 -4.83 -9.16 -2.13
CA GLY A 173 -6.09 -9.68 -2.67
C GLY A 173 -6.85 -10.61 -1.74
N SER A 174 -6.59 -10.60 -0.43
CA SER A 174 -7.22 -11.54 0.51
C SER A 174 -8.47 -10.95 1.18
N VAL A 175 -9.63 -11.27 0.60
CA VAL A 175 -10.93 -10.90 1.18
C VAL A 175 -11.17 -11.61 2.52
N GLU A 176 -10.67 -12.82 2.70
CA GLU A 176 -10.76 -13.55 3.98
C GLU A 176 -10.10 -12.78 5.13
N ILE A 177 -8.86 -12.31 4.91
CA ILE A 177 -8.12 -11.55 5.93
C ILE A 177 -8.76 -10.18 6.14
N LEU A 178 -9.24 -9.53 5.08
CA LEU A 178 -9.97 -8.26 5.21
C LEU A 178 -11.27 -8.41 6.01
N ARG A 179 -12.03 -9.49 5.83
CA ARG A 179 -13.21 -9.77 6.66
C ARG A 179 -12.81 -9.95 8.11
N TRP A 180 -11.81 -10.77 8.38
CA TRP A 180 -11.33 -10.99 9.74
C TRP A 180 -10.87 -9.70 10.42
N LEU A 181 -10.04 -8.88 9.76
CA LEU A 181 -9.57 -7.60 10.30
C LEU A 181 -10.73 -6.63 10.55
N VAL A 182 -11.65 -6.46 9.60
CA VAL A 182 -12.69 -5.43 9.68
C VAL A 182 -13.87 -5.86 10.54
N GLU A 183 -14.31 -7.11 10.41
CA GLU A 183 -15.54 -7.60 11.04
C GLU A 183 -15.28 -8.19 12.42
N GLU A 184 -14.18 -8.93 12.61
CA GLU A 184 -13.88 -9.56 13.91
C GLU A 184 -13.00 -8.67 14.79
N LYS A 185 -11.96 -8.05 14.23
CA LYS A 185 -11.05 -7.17 14.98
C LYS A 185 -11.51 -5.70 15.01
N GLY A 186 -12.52 -5.35 14.21
CA GLY A 186 -13.06 -4.00 14.17
C GLY A 186 -12.11 -2.97 13.54
N CYS A 187 -11.12 -3.39 12.75
CA CYS A 187 -10.26 -2.47 12.00
C CYS A 187 -11.08 -1.71 10.95
N GLU A 188 -10.74 -0.44 10.71
CA GLU A 188 -11.45 0.38 9.74
C GLU A 188 -10.75 0.36 8.37
N LEU A 189 -11.56 0.31 7.31
CA LEU A 189 -11.07 0.62 5.97
C LEU A 189 -10.74 2.11 5.89
N ASN A 190 -9.61 2.44 5.27
CA ASN A 190 -9.15 3.81 5.10
C ASN A 190 -9.23 4.24 3.62
N LYS A 191 -9.01 5.52 3.36
CA LYS A 191 -9.07 6.10 2.00
C LYS A 191 -8.07 5.45 1.03
N ASP A 192 -6.94 4.97 1.54
CA ASP A 192 -5.86 4.37 0.75
C ASP A 192 -6.12 2.88 0.44
N THR A 193 -7.04 2.22 1.15
CA THR A 193 -7.30 0.78 0.95
C THR A 193 -7.69 0.48 -0.50
N GLY A 194 -8.45 1.36 -1.16
CA GLY A 194 -8.78 1.24 -2.58
C GLY A 194 -7.55 1.33 -3.49
N MET A 195 -6.63 2.25 -3.20
CA MET A 195 -5.35 2.35 -3.91
C MET A 195 -4.54 1.04 -3.79
N TRP A 196 -4.43 0.48 -2.58
CA TRP A 196 -3.71 -0.78 -2.35
C TRP A 196 -4.39 -1.97 -3.02
N ALA A 197 -5.72 -2.03 -3.00
CA ALA A 197 -6.50 -3.03 -3.74
C ALA A 197 -6.25 -2.93 -5.25
N GLY A 198 -6.19 -1.72 -5.81
CA GLY A 198 -5.86 -1.49 -7.22
C GLY A 198 -4.45 -1.96 -7.55
N HIS A 199 -3.50 -1.65 -6.69
CA HIS A 199 -2.13 -2.16 -6.80
C HIS A 199 -2.06 -3.70 -6.71
N GLY A 200 -2.96 -4.31 -5.94
CA GLY A 200 -3.17 -5.75 -5.83
C GLY A 200 -3.97 -6.36 -6.99
N GLY A 201 -4.73 -5.56 -7.73
CA GLY A 201 -5.50 -5.99 -8.89
C GLY A 201 -6.62 -7.00 -8.60
N SER A 202 -6.98 -7.24 -7.33
CA SER A 202 -8.08 -8.15 -6.99
C SER A 202 -9.41 -7.42 -7.05
N VAL A 203 -10.27 -7.88 -7.96
CA VAL A 203 -11.63 -7.36 -8.14
C VAL A 203 -12.49 -7.72 -6.92
N GLU A 204 -12.29 -8.89 -6.33
CA GLU A 204 -13.02 -9.37 -5.16
C GLU A 204 -12.80 -8.46 -3.94
N VAL A 205 -11.58 -7.94 -3.78
CA VAL A 205 -11.28 -6.94 -2.75
C VAL A 205 -12.03 -5.63 -3.02
N PHE A 206 -12.10 -5.18 -4.26
CA PHE A 206 -12.90 -4.00 -4.60
C PHE A 206 -14.38 -4.19 -4.34
N GLU A 207 -14.94 -5.35 -4.69
CA GLU A 207 -16.33 -5.69 -4.37
C GLU A 207 -16.58 -5.67 -2.86
N TYR A 208 -15.64 -6.21 -2.07
CA TYR A 208 -15.72 -6.17 -0.61
C TYR A 208 -15.72 -4.72 -0.08
N ILE A 209 -14.77 -3.89 -0.51
CA ILE A 209 -14.65 -2.48 -0.08
C ILE A 209 -15.94 -1.71 -0.45
N ARG A 210 -16.45 -1.90 -1.67
CA ARG A 210 -17.69 -1.28 -2.14
C ARG A 210 -18.90 -1.75 -1.35
N GLY A 211 -18.97 -3.05 -1.02
CA GLY A 211 -20.01 -3.63 -0.18
C GLY A 211 -20.05 -3.07 1.25
N LYS A 212 -18.93 -2.54 1.74
CA LYS A 212 -18.85 -1.77 3.00
C LYS A 212 -19.26 -0.30 2.86
N GLY A 213 -19.64 0.15 1.66
CA GLY A 213 -20.10 1.51 1.39
C GLY A 213 -18.99 2.51 1.04
N TYR A 214 -17.75 2.05 0.86
CA TYR A 214 -16.62 2.91 0.49
C TYR A 214 -16.59 3.17 -1.03
N GLY A 215 -16.13 4.35 -1.40
CA GLY A 215 -15.88 4.74 -2.79
C GLY A 215 -14.42 4.55 -3.20
N PHE A 216 -14.14 4.78 -4.48
CA PHE A 216 -12.79 4.74 -5.04
C PHE A 216 -12.46 6.09 -5.67
N ASP A 217 -11.21 6.52 -5.51
CA ASP A 217 -10.67 7.72 -6.13
C ASP A 217 -9.72 7.36 -7.29
N VAL A 218 -9.16 8.41 -7.92
CA VAL A 218 -8.23 8.28 -9.05
C VAL A 218 -7.02 7.39 -8.74
N MET A 219 -6.59 7.31 -7.47
CA MET A 219 -5.42 6.51 -7.08
C MET A 219 -5.64 5.01 -7.25
N ALA A 220 -6.88 4.53 -7.09
CA ALA A 220 -7.23 3.14 -7.38
C ALA A 220 -6.98 2.80 -8.87
N CYS A 221 -7.34 3.72 -9.77
CA CYS A 221 -7.07 3.59 -11.20
C CYS A 221 -5.57 3.66 -11.50
N TYR A 222 -4.83 4.61 -10.91
CA TYR A 222 -3.39 4.75 -11.14
C TYR A 222 -2.64 3.47 -10.75
N MET A 223 -2.93 2.91 -9.59
CA MET A 223 -2.22 1.72 -9.12
C MET A 223 -2.63 0.45 -9.86
N ALA A 224 -3.90 0.32 -10.26
CA ALA A 224 -4.33 -0.76 -11.14
C ALA A 224 -3.63 -0.70 -12.50
N ALA A 225 -3.49 0.51 -13.06
CA ALA A 225 -2.73 0.77 -14.28
C ALA A 225 -1.24 0.42 -14.13
N LEU A 226 -0.60 0.89 -13.06
CA LEU A 226 0.79 0.59 -12.73
C LEU A 226 1.06 -0.91 -12.58
N GLY A 227 0.14 -1.62 -11.92
CA GLY A 227 0.20 -3.07 -11.79
C GLY A 227 -0.04 -3.82 -13.11
N GLY A 228 -0.64 -3.17 -14.10
CA GLY A 228 -1.10 -3.77 -15.34
C GLY A 228 -2.37 -4.62 -15.15
N HIS A 229 -3.15 -4.35 -14.11
CA HIS A 229 -4.34 -5.11 -13.74
C HIS A 229 -5.55 -4.62 -14.55
N LEU A 230 -5.62 -5.04 -15.81
CA LEU A 230 -6.66 -4.61 -16.74
C LEU A 230 -8.09 -4.93 -16.26
N GLU A 231 -8.32 -6.10 -15.67
CA GLU A 231 -9.65 -6.46 -15.17
C GLU A 231 -10.09 -5.59 -13.99
N ALA A 232 -9.14 -5.20 -13.12
CA ALA A 232 -9.39 -4.22 -12.07
C ALA A 232 -9.74 -2.84 -12.63
N LEU A 233 -9.03 -2.37 -13.67
CA LEU A 233 -9.36 -1.10 -14.35
C LEU A 233 -10.76 -1.13 -14.98
N LYS A 234 -11.11 -2.23 -15.67
CA LYS A 234 -12.45 -2.42 -16.23
C LYS A 234 -13.52 -2.39 -15.16
N TRP A 235 -13.30 -3.07 -14.04
CA TRP A 235 -14.24 -3.10 -12.94
C TRP A 235 -14.43 -1.71 -12.30
N LEU A 236 -13.34 -0.98 -12.05
CA LEU A 236 -13.37 0.38 -11.50
C LEU A 236 -14.13 1.35 -12.44
N ARG A 237 -13.93 1.20 -13.76
CA ARG A 237 -14.62 2.01 -14.76
C ARG A 237 -16.10 1.64 -14.89
N GLY A 238 -16.47 0.39 -14.65
CA GLY A 238 -17.85 -0.09 -14.70
C GLY A 238 -18.71 0.27 -13.48
N GLN A 239 -18.17 0.98 -12.49
CA GLN A 239 -18.92 1.41 -11.30
C GLN A 239 -19.94 2.53 -11.60
N ASP A 240 -20.88 2.73 -10.68
CA ASP A 240 -21.83 3.85 -10.70
C ASP A 240 -21.72 4.69 -9.40
N PRO A 241 -21.18 5.93 -9.46
CA PRO A 241 -20.56 6.55 -10.63
C PRO A 241 -19.22 5.87 -11.02
N PRO A 242 -18.76 5.98 -12.28
CA PRO A 242 -17.47 5.46 -12.69
C PRO A 242 -16.33 6.05 -11.88
N CYS A 243 -15.32 5.24 -11.55
CA CYS A 243 -14.08 5.74 -10.98
C CYS A 243 -13.45 6.74 -11.96
N ARG A 244 -12.98 7.88 -11.42
CA ARG A 244 -12.34 8.92 -12.23
C ARG A 244 -10.94 8.46 -12.67
N TRP A 245 -10.53 8.96 -13.83
CA TRP A 245 -9.17 8.85 -14.35
C TRP A 245 -8.75 10.18 -14.96
N ASP A 246 -7.46 10.30 -15.24
CA ASP A 246 -6.81 11.42 -15.91
C ASP A 246 -5.50 10.95 -16.58
N GLU A 247 -4.70 11.87 -17.10
CA GLU A 247 -3.45 11.60 -17.83
C GLU A 247 -2.46 10.73 -17.05
N HIS A 248 -2.45 10.86 -15.72
CA HIS A 248 -1.60 10.03 -14.88
C HIS A 248 -1.99 8.56 -14.97
N THR A 249 -3.26 8.22 -15.22
CA THR A 249 -3.65 6.80 -15.38
C THR A 249 -2.90 6.15 -16.55
N CYS A 250 -2.72 6.87 -17.67
CA CYS A 250 -1.91 6.42 -18.80
C CYS A 250 -0.41 6.43 -18.46
N GLU A 251 0.07 7.47 -17.79
CA GLU A 251 1.45 7.56 -17.32
C GLU A 251 1.84 6.33 -16.47
N PHE A 252 1.03 6.00 -15.46
CA PHE A 252 1.24 4.86 -14.57
C PHE A 252 1.15 3.53 -15.34
N ALA A 253 0.24 3.39 -16.32
CA ALA A 253 0.20 2.21 -17.20
C ALA A 253 1.51 2.03 -17.98
N ALA A 254 2.05 3.12 -18.53
CA ALA A 254 3.33 3.11 -19.25
C ALA A 254 4.49 2.77 -18.31
N GLN A 255 4.53 3.39 -17.14
CA GLN A 255 5.51 3.12 -16.10
C GLN A 255 5.44 1.65 -15.62
N GLY A 256 4.24 1.06 -15.58
CA GLY A 256 3.99 -0.33 -15.24
C GLY A 256 4.38 -1.33 -16.34
N GLY A 257 4.51 -0.84 -17.57
CA GLY A 257 4.78 -1.62 -18.76
C GLY A 257 3.59 -2.36 -19.32
N SER A 258 2.38 -1.88 -19.05
CA SER A 258 1.14 -2.52 -19.50
C SER A 258 0.63 -1.87 -20.78
N LEU A 259 1.16 -2.31 -21.93
CA LEU A 259 0.67 -1.88 -23.24
C LEU A 259 -0.81 -2.23 -23.45
N GLU A 260 -1.26 -3.37 -22.92
CA GLU A 260 -2.66 -3.78 -23.02
C GLU A 260 -3.60 -2.91 -22.19
N ALA A 261 -3.14 -2.40 -21.03
CA ALA A 261 -3.92 -1.41 -20.29
C ALA A 261 -4.01 -0.09 -21.07
N LEU A 262 -2.91 0.39 -21.67
CA LEU A 262 -2.91 1.61 -22.49
C LEU A 262 -3.84 1.51 -23.70
N LYS A 263 -3.81 0.39 -24.42
CA LYS A 263 -4.75 0.12 -25.53
C LYS A 263 -6.19 0.21 -25.05
N TRP A 264 -6.51 -0.50 -23.97
CA TRP A 264 -7.87 -0.49 -23.43
C TRP A 264 -8.31 0.90 -22.94
N LEU A 265 -7.43 1.66 -22.29
CA LEU A 265 -7.69 3.04 -21.83
C LEU A 265 -7.94 3.97 -23.03
N ARG A 266 -7.23 3.76 -24.14
CA ARG A 266 -7.42 4.52 -25.37
C ARG A 266 -8.73 4.19 -26.09
N ASP A 267 -9.20 2.95 -26.00
CA ASP A 267 -10.44 2.47 -26.63
C ASP A 267 -11.73 2.92 -25.88
N GLN A 268 -11.61 3.69 -24.79
CA GLN A 268 -12.76 4.17 -24.01
C GLN A 268 -13.47 5.36 -24.66
N ASP A 269 -14.72 5.63 -24.27
CA ASP A 269 -15.48 6.80 -24.70
C ASP A 269 -16.00 7.63 -23.49
N PRO A 270 -15.49 8.85 -23.26
CA PRO A 270 -14.32 9.42 -23.91
C PRO A 270 -13.03 8.65 -23.55
N PRO A 271 -11.99 8.68 -24.40
CA PRO A 271 -10.71 8.06 -24.10
C PRO A 271 -10.11 8.61 -22.81
N CYS A 272 -9.34 7.78 -22.09
CA CYS A 272 -8.50 8.30 -21.02
C CYS A 272 -7.51 9.31 -21.62
N PRO A 273 -7.39 10.53 -21.06
CA PRO A 273 -6.38 11.46 -21.53
C PRO A 273 -4.98 10.88 -21.31
N TRP A 274 -4.04 11.38 -22.09
CA TRP A 274 -2.61 11.10 -21.98
C TRP A 274 -1.83 12.39 -22.26
N ASP A 275 -0.56 12.38 -21.94
CA ASP A 275 0.33 13.51 -22.17
C ASP A 275 1.76 13.05 -22.50
N LYS A 276 2.69 14.01 -22.58
CA LYS A 276 4.09 13.74 -22.89
C LYS A 276 4.77 12.81 -21.89
N ASP A 277 4.32 12.79 -20.63
CA ASP A 277 4.94 12.01 -19.57
C ASP A 277 4.63 10.52 -19.73
N THR A 278 3.51 10.17 -20.39
CA THR A 278 3.24 8.79 -20.82
C THR A 278 4.37 8.23 -21.72
N CYS A 279 4.89 9.03 -22.66
CA CYS A 279 6.03 8.64 -23.49
C CYS A 279 7.34 8.63 -22.68
N VAL A 280 7.55 9.62 -21.81
CA VAL A 280 8.76 9.69 -20.97
C VAL A 280 8.88 8.46 -20.08
N GLN A 281 7.79 8.01 -19.44
CA GLN A 281 7.80 6.80 -18.61
C GLN A 281 8.09 5.53 -19.42
N ALA A 282 7.58 5.42 -20.66
CA ALA A 282 7.89 4.30 -21.53
C ALA A 282 9.39 4.28 -21.90
N ALA A 283 9.99 5.44 -22.17
CA ALA A 283 11.43 5.58 -22.42
C ALA A 283 12.27 5.25 -21.18
N TYR A 284 11.89 5.81 -20.03
CA TYR A 284 12.47 5.55 -18.71
C TYR A 284 12.49 4.06 -18.37
N ARG A 285 11.44 3.30 -18.73
CA ARG A 285 11.36 1.86 -18.49
C ARG A 285 12.00 0.99 -19.58
N GLY A 286 12.52 1.57 -20.65
CA GLY A 286 13.13 0.79 -21.74
C GLY A 286 12.12 0.09 -22.64
N GLN A 287 10.91 0.63 -22.81
CA GLN A 287 9.81 0.00 -23.52
C GLN A 287 9.64 0.56 -24.95
N LEU A 288 10.57 0.21 -25.84
CA LEU A 288 10.57 0.71 -27.22
C LEU A 288 9.26 0.43 -27.99
N GLU A 289 8.70 -0.77 -27.86
CA GLU A 289 7.47 -1.14 -28.59
C GLU A 289 6.25 -0.33 -28.10
N MET A 290 6.21 0.03 -26.83
CA MET A 290 5.17 0.92 -26.30
C MET A 290 5.32 2.34 -26.86
N LEU A 291 6.54 2.88 -26.91
CA LEU A 291 6.81 4.19 -27.53
C LEU A 291 6.37 4.22 -29.00
N LYS A 292 6.71 3.18 -29.77
CA LYS A 292 6.26 3.06 -31.17
C LYS A 292 4.74 3.05 -31.27
N TRP A 293 4.07 2.27 -30.41
CA TRP A 293 2.60 2.21 -30.39
C TRP A 293 1.97 3.56 -30.01
N LEU A 294 2.49 4.26 -29.00
CA LEU A 294 2.01 5.59 -28.58
C LEU A 294 2.12 6.62 -29.71
N ARG A 295 3.21 6.57 -30.48
CA ARG A 295 3.42 7.44 -31.65
C ARG A 295 2.58 7.08 -32.86
N SER A 296 2.09 5.84 -32.96
CA SER A 296 1.27 5.40 -34.09
C SER A 296 -0.23 5.68 -33.92
N GLN A 297 -0.65 6.29 -32.80
CA GLN A 297 -2.06 6.60 -32.53
C GLN A 297 -2.54 7.84 -33.29
N ASP A 298 -3.86 8.00 -33.41
CA ASP A 298 -4.47 9.19 -34.02
C ASP A 298 -5.49 9.85 -33.05
N PRO A 299 -5.27 11.10 -32.62
CA PRO A 299 -3.98 11.81 -32.67
C PRO A 299 -2.89 11.05 -31.88
N PRO A 300 -1.60 11.21 -32.23
CA PRO A 300 -0.52 10.57 -31.49
C PRO A 300 -0.45 11.09 -30.06
N CYS A 301 0.08 10.27 -29.16
CA CYS A 301 0.41 10.75 -27.82
C CYS A 301 1.39 11.93 -27.93
N PRO A 302 1.12 13.07 -27.28
CA PRO A 302 2.13 14.10 -27.11
C PRO A 302 3.40 13.46 -26.54
N TRP A 303 4.56 13.97 -26.92
CA TRP A 303 5.83 13.43 -26.43
C TRP A 303 6.85 14.54 -26.25
N SER A 304 7.77 14.33 -25.33
CA SER A 304 8.98 15.15 -25.20
C SER A 304 10.14 14.36 -25.77
N ARG A 305 10.62 14.71 -26.97
CA ARG A 305 11.77 14.04 -27.60
C ARG A 305 12.99 14.11 -26.68
N SER A 306 13.29 15.29 -26.15
CA SER A 306 14.39 15.54 -25.22
C SER A 306 14.23 14.79 -23.91
N GLY A 307 13.03 14.79 -23.30
CA GLY A 307 12.72 14.05 -22.08
C GLY A 307 12.86 12.54 -22.26
N CYS A 308 12.26 11.98 -23.31
CA CYS A 308 12.37 10.56 -23.64
C CYS A 308 13.83 10.15 -23.88
N ARG A 309 14.58 10.96 -24.64
CA ARG A 309 15.99 10.69 -24.94
C ARG A 309 16.87 10.75 -23.70
N ARG A 310 16.69 11.77 -22.86
CA ARG A 310 17.42 11.95 -21.60
C ARG A 310 17.23 10.76 -20.67
N ASP A 311 15.98 10.38 -20.42
CA ASP A 311 15.66 9.29 -19.49
C ASP A 311 16.12 7.93 -20.04
N ALA A 312 15.89 7.66 -21.34
CA ALA A 312 16.43 6.46 -21.98
C ALA A 312 17.96 6.39 -21.88
N SER A 313 18.68 7.51 -22.06
CA SER A 313 20.13 7.57 -21.92
C SER A 313 20.60 7.31 -20.49
N PHE A 314 19.98 7.97 -19.51
CA PHE A 314 20.31 7.82 -18.09
C PHE A 314 20.17 6.36 -17.61
N TYR A 315 19.10 5.68 -18.05
CA TYR A 315 18.84 4.27 -17.74
C TYR A 315 19.47 3.27 -18.73
N ARG A 316 20.34 3.75 -19.64
CA ARG A 316 21.14 2.94 -20.58
C ARG A 316 20.32 2.13 -21.58
N HIS A 317 19.16 2.64 -21.97
CA HIS A 317 18.31 2.07 -23.02
C HIS A 317 18.72 2.59 -24.41
N GLN A 318 19.94 2.23 -24.85
CA GLN A 318 20.55 2.76 -26.09
C GLN A 318 19.68 2.54 -27.33
N HIS A 319 19.05 1.38 -27.45
CA HIS A 319 18.13 1.06 -28.55
C HIS A 319 16.94 2.03 -28.67
N ILE A 320 16.51 2.66 -27.57
CA ILE A 320 15.49 3.72 -27.61
C ILE A 320 16.11 5.04 -28.06
N VAL A 321 17.29 5.40 -27.54
CA VAL A 321 18.02 6.61 -27.97
C VAL A 321 18.26 6.57 -29.48
N ASP A 322 18.77 5.45 -30.01
CA ASP A 322 19.03 5.27 -31.44
C ASP A 322 17.74 5.39 -32.27
N TRP A 323 16.61 4.87 -31.75
CA TRP A 323 15.31 4.99 -32.41
C TRP A 323 14.76 6.41 -32.36
N ILE A 324 14.92 7.14 -31.25
CA ILE A 324 14.52 8.53 -31.11
C ILE A 324 15.36 9.40 -32.06
N ASP A 325 16.67 9.17 -32.15
CA ASP A 325 17.59 9.93 -32.99
C ASP A 325 17.31 9.73 -34.50
N GLN A 326 16.59 8.66 -34.88
CA GLN A 326 16.11 8.42 -36.25
C GLN A 326 14.80 9.14 -36.62
N GLN A 327 14.08 9.72 -35.66
CA GLN A 327 12.84 10.46 -35.94
C GLN A 327 13.16 11.86 -36.47
N GLU A 328 12.43 12.35 -37.48
CA GLU A 328 12.58 13.72 -37.99
C GLU A 328 12.08 14.76 -36.96
N ASP A 329 12.75 15.91 -36.87
CA ASP A 329 12.39 17.01 -35.97
C ASP A 329 11.08 17.67 -36.40
N GLU A 330 9.94 17.10 -36.01
CA GLU A 330 8.66 17.79 -36.04
C GLU A 330 8.63 18.83 -34.91
N SER A 331 9.32 19.96 -35.15
CA SER A 331 9.30 21.24 -34.43
C SER A 331 9.33 21.16 -32.90
N ASP A 332 10.51 21.41 -32.34
CA ASP A 332 10.64 22.00 -31.01
C ASP A 332 9.91 23.36 -31.02
N GLU A 333 8.63 23.38 -30.62
CA GLU A 333 8.14 24.57 -29.93
C GLU A 333 8.95 24.62 -28.62
N GLU A 334 9.99 25.47 -28.60
CA GLU A 334 10.77 25.84 -27.42
C GLU A 334 9.80 26.31 -26.32
N PHE A 335 9.28 25.37 -25.53
CA PHE A 335 8.70 25.69 -24.24
C PHE A 335 9.87 25.84 -23.28
N SER A 336 10.14 27.08 -22.91
CA SER A 336 11.24 27.47 -22.03
C SER A 336 11.34 26.54 -20.82
N ASP A 337 12.55 25.97 -20.65
CA ASP A 337 12.99 25.27 -19.45
C ASP A 337 12.97 26.25 -18.27
N SER A 338 11.80 26.45 -17.66
CA SER A 338 11.63 27.16 -16.39
C SER A 338 11.05 26.28 -15.28
N ASP A 339 10.80 25.00 -15.56
CA ASP A 339 10.36 24.02 -14.54
C ASP A 339 11.39 22.88 -14.34
N SER A 340 12.66 23.14 -14.63
CA SER A 340 13.76 22.19 -14.44
C SER A 340 14.23 22.09 -12.97
N GLU A 341 13.30 22.03 -12.02
CA GLU A 341 13.56 21.57 -10.64
C GLU A 341 12.38 20.77 -10.07
N ARG A 342 11.57 20.10 -10.90
CA ARG A 342 10.90 18.90 -10.40
C ARG A 342 11.88 17.75 -10.44
N SER A 343 12.64 17.62 -9.36
CA SER A 343 13.16 16.33 -8.95
C SER A 343 12.01 15.33 -9.03
N TYR A 344 12.11 14.34 -9.91
CA TYR A 344 11.14 13.23 -9.98
C TYR A 344 11.17 12.36 -8.72
N ASP A 345 12.02 12.68 -7.73
CA ASP A 345 11.82 12.21 -6.37
C ASP A 345 10.61 12.88 -5.70
N SER A 346 10.12 14.07 -6.08
CA SER A 346 9.06 14.77 -5.31
C SER A 346 7.65 14.20 -5.46
N TYR A 347 7.24 13.72 -6.64
CA TYR A 347 6.00 12.93 -6.77
C TYR A 347 6.17 11.49 -6.25
N GLY A 348 7.42 11.09 -6.00
CA GLY A 348 7.85 9.90 -5.29
C GLY A 348 8.10 10.07 -3.79
N GLU A 349 8.02 11.31 -3.26
CA GLU A 349 8.33 11.68 -1.88
C GLU A 349 7.11 12.29 -1.17
N GLU A 350 6.16 12.87 -1.90
CA GLU A 350 4.87 13.29 -1.33
C GLU A 350 3.81 12.17 -1.32
N TYR A 351 4.02 11.06 -2.06
CA TYR A 351 3.03 9.96 -2.15
C TYR A 351 3.60 8.52 -2.06
N PHE A 352 4.90 8.31 -1.74
CA PHE A 352 5.49 6.95 -1.63
C PHE A 352 6.50 6.74 -0.50
#